data_AF-A0A949XKV4-F1
#
_entry.id   AF-A0A949XKV4-F1
#
_cell.length_a   1.000
_cell.length_b   1.000
_cell.length_c   1.000
_cell.angle_alpha   90.00
_cell.angle_beta   90.00
_cell.angle_gamma   90.00
#
_symmetry.space_group_name_H-M   'P 1'
#
loop_
_entity.id
_entity.type
_entity.pdbx_description
1 polymer ?
#
loop_
_entity_poly.entity_id
_entity_poly.type
_entity_poly.pdbx_seq_one_letter_code
_entity_poly.pdbx_strand_id
1 'polypeptide(L)'
;MGTKLVISDDILWGKLVKSWATGNNYICPDRPAPPVPRTMEDLLAQAADIGLIVTFPDGMVGLEIIQYSSQTAVIKLPPKSMVEATEAELLSGAQYPMPRFYDDFYGAPLSSVPPDRVLDLHAARIGDYSVRNCG
;
A
#
# COMPACT_ATOMS: atom_id res chain seq x y z
N MET A 1 6.09 -3.45 18.17
CA MET A 1 6.51 -4.08 16.90
C MET A 1 5.44 -3.77 15.87
N GLY A 2 5.82 -3.18 14.74
CA GLY A 2 4.85 -2.77 13.71
C GLY A 2 4.22 -3.98 13.03
N THR A 3 2.92 -3.95 12.78
CA THR A 3 2.18 -5.02 12.07
C THR A 3 1.97 -4.70 10.58
N LYS A 4 2.53 -3.59 10.10
CA LYS A 4 2.23 -3.00 8.79
C LYS A 4 3.51 -2.65 8.05
N LEU A 5 3.50 -2.87 6.74
CA LEU A 5 4.51 -2.33 5.83
C LEU A 5 4.41 -0.80 5.85
N VAL A 6 5.54 -0.12 6.06
CA VAL A 6 5.61 1.34 6.09
C VAL A 6 6.41 1.84 4.91
N ILE A 7 5.87 2.83 4.21
CA ILE A 7 6.47 3.53 3.08
C ILE A 7 6.65 5.00 3.49
N SER A 8 7.86 5.56 3.35
CA SER A 8 8.13 6.92 3.83
C SER A 8 7.59 8.04 2.93
N ASP A 9 7.38 7.76 1.65
CA ASP A 9 6.89 8.71 0.66
C ASP A 9 5.98 8.01 -0.36
N ASP A 10 4.68 8.30 -0.29
CA ASP A 10 3.65 7.71 -1.15
C ASP A 10 3.83 8.08 -2.63
N ILE A 11 4.39 9.26 -2.94
CA ILE A 11 4.61 9.73 -4.30
C ILE A 11 5.79 9.00 -4.95
N LEU A 12 6.92 8.90 -4.24
CA LEU A 12 8.09 8.16 -4.73
C LEU A 12 7.76 6.67 -4.90
N TRP A 13 7.04 6.08 -3.95
CA TRP A 13 6.53 4.72 -4.09
C TRP A 13 5.64 4.56 -5.33
N GLY A 14 4.66 5.46 -5.52
CA GLY A 14 3.79 5.44 -6.68
C GLY A 14 4.56 5.57 -8.01
N LYS A 15 5.57 6.45 -8.08
CA LYS A 15 6.44 6.57 -9.25
C LYS A 15 7.24 5.30 -9.51
N LEU A 16 7.76 4.65 -8.47
CA LEU A 16 8.51 3.41 -8.59
C LEU A 16 7.61 2.28 -9.13
N VAL A 17 6.41 2.11 -8.56
CA VAL A 17 5.42 1.13 -9.03
C VAL A 17 5.00 1.36 -10.47
N LYS A 18 4.74 2.62 -10.87
CA LYS A 18 4.44 2.97 -12.27
C LYS A 18 5.60 2.65 -13.20
N SER A 19 6.84 2.79 -12.72
CA SER A 19 8.03 2.49 -13.51
C SER A 19 8.14 1.00 -13.80
N TRP A 20 7.94 0.16 -12.78
CA TRP A 20 7.86 -1.30 -12.94
C TRP A 20 6.74 -1.73 -13.89
N ALA A 21 5.54 -1.16 -13.73
CA ALA A 21 4.36 -1.59 -14.46
C ALA A 21 4.40 -1.23 -15.96
N THR A 22 5.04 -0.11 -16.31
CA THR A 22 5.00 0.44 -17.68
C THR A 22 6.31 0.33 -18.44
N GLY A 23 7.43 0.10 -17.74
CA GLY A 23 8.77 0.18 -18.32
C GLY A 23 9.31 1.60 -18.52
N ASN A 24 8.56 2.65 -18.13
CA ASN A 24 9.02 4.05 -18.21
C ASN A 24 9.50 4.54 -16.84
N ASN A 25 10.68 5.15 -16.75
CA ASN A 25 11.19 5.62 -15.46
C ASN A 25 10.53 6.94 -15.02
N TYR A 26 9.55 6.88 -14.11
CA TYR A 26 8.84 8.06 -13.59
C TYR A 26 9.63 8.82 -12.51
N ILE A 27 10.78 8.30 -12.08
CA ILE A 27 11.65 8.92 -11.08
C ILE A 27 12.75 9.72 -11.77
N CYS A 28 13.40 9.12 -12.76
CA CYS A 28 14.43 9.71 -13.59
C CYS A 28 14.15 9.39 -15.08
N PRO A 29 13.36 10.23 -15.78
CA PRO A 29 12.92 9.96 -17.16
C PRO A 29 14.04 9.72 -18.18
N ASP A 30 15.24 10.23 -17.91
CA ASP A 30 16.42 10.08 -18.78
C ASP A 30 17.14 8.73 -18.61
N ARG A 31 16.67 7.87 -17.69
CA ARG A 31 17.24 6.54 -17.43
C ARG A 31 16.23 5.43 -17.76
N PRO A 32 16.70 4.21 -18.07
CA PRO A 32 15.82 3.05 -18.14
C PRO A 32 15.05 2.86 -16.83
N ALA A 33 13.84 2.29 -16.91
CA ALA A 33 13.11 1.90 -15.71
C ALA A 33 13.85 0.78 -14.96
N PRO A 34 13.84 0.80 -13.61
CA PRO A 34 14.36 -0.33 -12.85
C PRO A 34 13.53 -1.59 -13.14
N PRO A 35 14.16 -2.78 -13.11
CA PRO A 35 13.43 -4.03 -13.30
C PRO A 35 12.46 -4.28 -12.14
N VAL A 36 11.37 -5.00 -12.40
CA VAL A 36 10.43 -5.45 -11.35
C VAL A 36 11.21 -6.30 -10.32
N PRO A 37 11.22 -5.94 -9.03
CA PRO A 37 11.99 -6.67 -8.04
C PRO A 37 11.45 -8.10 -7.86
N ARG A 38 12.34 -9.04 -7.55
CA ARG A 38 11.97 -10.46 -7.34
C ARG A 38 12.18 -10.90 -5.90
N THR A 39 12.97 -10.15 -5.14
CA THR A 39 13.28 -10.40 -3.74
C THR A 39 13.03 -9.16 -2.89
N MET A 40 12.91 -9.36 -1.57
CA MET A 40 12.86 -8.24 -0.62
C MET A 40 14.12 -7.38 -0.71
N GLU A 41 15.28 -8.00 -0.92
CA GLU A 41 16.56 -7.30 -1.09
C GLU A 41 16.55 -6.39 -2.32
N ASP A 42 16.08 -6.89 -3.48
CA ASP A 42 15.95 -6.07 -4.70
C ASP A 42 15.06 -4.85 -4.45
N LEU A 43 13.92 -5.06 -3.79
CA LEU A 43 12.96 -4.00 -3.51
C LEU A 43 13.56 -2.94 -2.58
N LEU A 44 14.24 -3.37 -1.51
CA LEU A 44 14.90 -2.46 -0.57
C LEU A 44 16.05 -1.70 -1.21
N ALA A 45 16.86 -2.35 -2.05
CA ALA A 45 17.95 -1.72 -2.79
C ALA A 45 17.43 -0.66 -3.77
N GLN A 46 16.38 -0.98 -4.54
CA GLN A 46 15.77 -0.03 -5.47
C GLN A 46 15.12 1.16 -4.74
N ALA A 47 14.49 0.93 -3.58
CA ALA A 47 13.94 2.00 -2.76
C ALA A 47 15.06 2.91 -2.20
N ALA A 48 16.14 2.31 -1.68
CA ALA A 48 17.26 3.07 -1.13
C ALA A 48 17.97 3.95 -2.18
N ASP A 49 18.12 3.48 -3.42
CA ASP A 49 18.73 4.24 -4.54
C ASP A 49 18.02 5.58 -4.81
N ILE A 50 16.72 5.65 -4.51
CA ILE A 50 15.88 6.84 -4.74
C ILE A 50 15.57 7.60 -3.44
N GLY A 51 16.20 7.23 -2.33
CA GLY A 51 15.95 7.83 -1.02
C GLY A 51 14.60 7.45 -0.38
N LEU A 52 13.95 6.38 -0.86
CA LEU A 52 12.70 5.86 -0.30
C LEU A 52 13.00 4.83 0.80
N ILE A 53 12.39 4.99 1.98
CA ILE A 53 12.50 4.04 3.08
C ILE A 53 11.27 3.12 3.06
N VAL A 54 11.51 1.82 2.94
CA VAL A 54 10.50 0.77 3.07
C VAL A 54 10.83 -0.08 4.29
N THR A 55 9.90 -0.16 5.25
CA THR A 55 10.08 -0.93 6.48
C THR A 55 9.07 -2.09 6.52
N PHE A 56 9.58 -3.31 6.49
CA PHE A 56 8.77 -4.51 6.67
C PHE A 56 8.52 -4.77 8.16
N PRO A 57 7.31 -5.20 8.55
CA PRO A 57 7.03 -5.59 9.92
C PRO A 57 7.74 -6.89 10.29
N ASP A 58 8.04 -7.05 11.59
CA ASP A 58 8.67 -8.27 12.11
C ASP A 58 7.81 -9.49 11.75
N GLY A 59 8.44 -10.51 11.16
CA GLY A 59 7.77 -11.75 10.74
C GLY A 59 7.21 -11.75 9.32
N MET A 60 7.25 -10.64 8.58
CA MET A 60 6.96 -10.64 7.14
C MET A 60 8.20 -11.09 6.36
N VAL A 61 8.19 -12.36 5.94
CA VAL A 61 9.33 -13.03 5.29
C VAL A 61 9.16 -13.25 3.78
N GLY A 62 7.99 -12.91 3.25
CA GLY A 62 7.63 -13.13 1.85
C GLY A 62 7.36 -11.84 1.10
N LEU A 63 7.71 -11.83 -0.19
CA LEU A 63 7.36 -10.78 -1.13
C LEU A 63 6.60 -11.39 -2.31
N GLU A 64 5.40 -10.89 -2.57
CA GLU A 64 4.63 -11.22 -3.76
C GLU A 64 4.42 -9.96 -4.60
N ILE A 65 4.93 -9.99 -5.83
CA ILE A 65 4.66 -8.95 -6.84
C ILE A 65 3.89 -9.59 -7.98
N ILE A 66 2.65 -9.12 -8.16
CA ILE A 66 1.74 -9.61 -9.19
C ILE A 66 1.61 -8.52 -10.26
N GLN A 67 2.13 -8.80 -11.45
CA GLN A 67 1.87 -8.01 -12.66
C GLN A 67 0.93 -8.82 -13.56
N TYR A 68 -0.25 -8.27 -13.84
CA TYR A 68 -1.30 -8.92 -14.62
C TYR A 68 -1.64 -8.07 -15.84
N SER A 69 -2.30 -8.67 -16.84
CA SER A 69 -2.72 -7.97 -18.05
C SER A 69 -4.11 -7.35 -17.88
N SER A 70 -4.51 -6.50 -18.83
CA SER A 70 -5.87 -5.94 -18.89
C SER A 70 -6.98 -6.99 -19.06
N GLN A 71 -6.62 -8.26 -19.32
CA GLN A 71 -7.55 -9.38 -19.51
C GLN A 71 -7.63 -10.30 -18.27
N THR A 72 -6.94 -9.97 -17.19
CA THR A 72 -6.87 -10.81 -15.98
C THR A 72 -7.44 -10.06 -14.78
N ALA A 73 -8.46 -10.64 -14.14
CA ALA A 73 -8.94 -10.17 -12.86
C ALA A 73 -8.05 -10.73 -11.73
N VAL A 74 -7.68 -9.87 -10.78
CA VAL A 74 -6.95 -10.24 -9.57
C VAL A 74 -7.76 -9.81 -8.36
N ILE A 75 -8.00 -10.74 -7.45
CA ILE A 75 -8.66 -10.48 -6.17
C ILE A 75 -7.65 -10.76 -5.05
N LYS A 76 -7.33 -9.75 -4.25
CA LYS A 76 -6.39 -9.87 -3.13
C LYS A 76 -7.18 -10.09 -1.83
N LEU A 77 -7.03 -11.28 -1.26
CA LEU A 77 -7.61 -11.59 0.05
C LEU A 77 -6.62 -11.23 1.16
N PRO A 78 -7.02 -10.40 2.15
CA PRO A 78 -6.15 -10.12 3.28
C PRO A 78 -6.00 -11.38 4.17
N PRO A 79 -4.91 -11.48 4.95
CA PRO A 79 -4.78 -12.55 5.95
C PRO A 79 -5.91 -12.47 6.98
N LYS A 80 -6.57 -13.60 7.24
CA LYS A 80 -7.66 -13.71 8.22
C LYS A 80 -7.31 -13.05 9.57
N SER A 81 -6.13 -13.36 10.09
CA SER A 81 -5.67 -12.83 11.38
C SER A 81 -5.54 -11.31 11.42
N MET A 82 -5.21 -10.67 10.29
CA MET A 82 -5.12 -9.20 10.23
C MET A 82 -6.50 -8.55 10.23
N VAL A 83 -7.48 -9.16 9.56
CA VAL A 83 -8.87 -8.69 9.56
C VAL A 83 -9.43 -8.78 10.98
N GLU A 84 -9.36 -9.97 11.59
CA GLU A 84 -9.89 -10.20 12.94
C GLU A 84 -9.21 -9.29 13.99
N ALA A 85 -7.89 -9.10 13.91
CA ALA A 85 -7.16 -8.19 14.79
C ALA A 85 -7.60 -6.73 14.62
N THR A 86 -7.78 -6.27 13.37
CA THR A 86 -8.20 -4.89 13.10
C THR A 86 -9.64 -4.66 13.57
N GLU A 87 -10.56 -5.60 13.32
CA GLU A 87 -11.94 -5.49 13.81
C GLU A 87 -11.99 -5.43 15.33
N ALA A 88 -11.21 -6.24 16.04
CA ALA A 88 -11.09 -6.19 17.50
C ALA A 88 -10.60 -4.82 18.00
N GLU A 89 -9.58 -4.24 17.35
CA GLU A 89 -9.09 -2.89 17.66
C GLU A 89 -10.17 -1.82 17.44
N LEU A 90 -10.86 -1.86 16.30
CA LEU A 90 -11.90 -0.89 15.98
C LEU A 90 -13.10 -0.98 16.94
N LEU A 91 -13.50 -2.20 17.29
CA LEU A 91 -14.55 -2.45 18.30
C LEU A 91 -14.15 -1.97 19.70
N SER A 92 -12.85 -1.86 19.99
CA SER A 92 -12.34 -1.26 21.22
C SER A 92 -12.32 0.28 21.22
N GLY A 93 -12.77 0.91 20.12
CA GLY A 93 -12.84 2.36 19.96
C GLY A 93 -11.63 2.99 19.27
N ALA A 94 -10.76 2.19 18.63
CA ALA A 94 -9.66 2.72 17.84
C ALA A 94 -10.16 3.52 16.64
N GLN A 95 -9.41 4.54 16.25
CA GLN A 95 -9.67 5.28 15.01
C GLN A 95 -9.21 4.48 13.79
N TYR A 96 -9.95 4.58 12.70
CA TYR A 96 -9.53 3.99 11.44
C TYR A 96 -8.32 4.75 10.86
N PRO A 97 -7.20 4.07 10.55
CA PRO A 97 -5.99 4.73 10.09
C PRO A 97 -6.08 5.10 8.60
N MET A 98 -6.57 6.32 8.31
CA MET A 98 -6.62 6.83 6.94
C MET A 98 -5.21 7.21 6.43
N PRO A 99 -4.89 6.96 5.15
CA PRO A 99 -3.62 7.39 4.57
C PRO A 99 -3.43 8.91 4.64
N ARG A 100 -2.22 9.35 5.00
CA ARG A 100 -1.90 10.77 5.21
C ARG A 100 -2.02 11.62 3.94
N PHE A 101 -1.76 11.03 2.77
CA PHE A 101 -1.84 11.76 1.51
C PHE A 101 -3.24 12.34 1.22
N TYR A 102 -4.32 11.82 1.83
CA TYR A 102 -5.63 12.44 1.70
C TYR A 102 -5.64 13.86 2.29
N ASP A 103 -5.03 14.05 3.46
CA ASP A 103 -4.95 15.37 4.08
C ASP A 103 -4.02 16.29 3.27
N ASP A 104 -2.91 15.74 2.75
CA ASP A 104 -1.91 16.50 1.98
C ASP A 104 -2.47 17.04 0.65
N PHE A 105 -3.27 16.26 -0.09
CA PHE A 105 -3.82 16.67 -1.39
C PHE A 105 -5.10 17.50 -1.28
N TYR A 106 -5.93 17.29 -0.24
CA TYR A 106 -7.20 17.99 -0.06
C TYR A 106 -7.13 19.15 0.94
N GLY A 107 -6.00 19.33 1.62
CA GLY A 107 -5.73 20.50 2.47
C GLY A 107 -6.60 20.61 3.72
N ALA A 108 -7.29 19.53 4.10
CA ALA A 108 -8.14 19.46 5.28
C ALA A 108 -8.04 18.07 5.92
N PRO A 109 -7.90 17.97 7.26
CA PRO A 109 -7.96 16.69 7.95
C PRO A 109 -9.28 15.98 7.66
N LEU A 110 -9.22 14.69 7.35
CA LEU A 110 -10.42 13.86 7.29
C LEU A 110 -11.18 13.90 8.62
N SER A 111 -12.50 14.08 8.54
CA SER A 111 -13.36 14.03 9.73
C SER A 111 -13.34 12.64 10.36
N SER A 112 -13.50 12.60 11.69
CA SER A 112 -13.59 11.33 12.41
C SER A 112 -14.81 10.53 11.96
N VAL A 113 -14.62 9.25 11.74
CA VAL A 113 -15.69 8.32 11.35
C VAL A 113 -16.57 8.02 12.57
N PRO A 114 -17.91 8.07 12.45
CA PRO A 114 -18.80 7.66 13.54
C PRO A 114 -18.51 6.22 14.00
N PRO A 115 -18.54 5.92 15.32
CA PRO A 115 -18.22 4.59 15.83
C PRO A 115 -19.06 3.46 15.22
N ASP A 116 -20.35 3.72 14.95
CA ASP A 116 -21.28 2.77 14.33
C ASP A 116 -21.00 2.52 12.85
N ARG A 117 -20.15 3.33 12.21
CA ARG A 117 -19.78 3.25 10.79
C ARG A 117 -18.34 2.77 10.57
N VAL A 118 -17.58 2.52 11.62
CA VAL A 118 -16.16 2.20 11.50
C VAL A 118 -15.92 0.84 10.83
N LEU A 119 -16.79 -0.14 11.09
CA LEU A 119 -16.73 -1.45 10.43
C LEU A 119 -17.21 -1.39 8.97
N ASP A 120 -18.20 -0.55 8.66
CA ASP A 120 -18.60 -0.29 7.26
C ASP A 120 -17.43 0.31 6.48
N LEU A 121 -16.72 1.27 7.07
CA LEU A 121 -15.53 1.85 6.44
C LEU A 121 -14.43 0.80 6.26
N HIS A 122 -14.19 -0.04 7.27
CA HIS A 122 -13.23 -1.14 7.15
C HIS A 122 -13.59 -2.05 5.98
N ALA A 123 -14.84 -2.52 5.90
CA ALA A 123 -15.32 -3.35 4.80
C ALA A 123 -15.20 -2.66 3.43
N ALA A 124 -15.57 -1.38 3.33
CA ALA A 124 -15.44 -0.59 2.11
C ALA A 124 -13.98 -0.49 1.65
N ARG A 125 -13.04 -0.30 2.58
CA ARG A 125 -11.60 -0.24 2.28
C ARG A 125 -11.05 -1.60 1.84
N ILE A 126 -11.44 -2.70 2.49
CA ILE A 126 -11.08 -4.06 2.03
C ILE A 126 -11.59 -4.29 0.61
N GLY A 127 -12.86 -3.96 0.35
CA GLY A 127 -13.44 -4.02 -0.98
C GLY A 127 -12.60 -3.26 -2.00
N ASP A 128 -12.22 -2.02 -1.65
CA ASP A 128 -11.44 -1.13 -2.50
C ASP A 128 -10.07 -1.72 -2.92
N TYR A 129 -9.21 -2.07 -1.95
CA TYR A 129 -7.86 -2.54 -2.27
C TYR A 129 -7.82 -3.97 -2.79
N SER A 130 -8.90 -4.75 -2.62
CA SER A 130 -8.95 -6.14 -3.07
C SER A 130 -9.11 -6.30 -4.57
N VAL A 131 -9.75 -5.34 -5.26
CA VAL A 131 -10.09 -5.44 -6.69
C VAL A 131 -9.62 -4.29 -7.58
N ARG A 132 -9.21 -3.13 -7.03
CA ARG A 132 -8.86 -1.99 -7.89
C ARG A 132 -7.57 -2.22 -8.70
N ASN A 133 -7.67 -1.92 -10.00
CA ASN A 133 -6.60 -2.00 -11.00
C ASN A 133 -6.31 -0.61 -11.58
N CYS A 134 -5.62 0.24 -10.79
CA CYS A 134 -5.21 1.62 -11.16
C CYS A 134 -6.35 2.50 -11.76
N GLY A 135 -7.16 3.13 -10.90
CA GLY A 135 -8.27 4.03 -11.25
C GLY A 135 -9.26 4.18 -10.10
#